data_AF-A0A835NAH2-F1
#
_entry.id   AF-A0A835NAH2-F1
#
_cell.length_a   1.000
_cell.length_b   1.000
_cell.length_c   1.000
_cell.angle_alpha   90.00
_cell.angle_beta   90.00
_cell.angle_gamma   90.00
#
_symmetry.space_group_name_H-M   'P 1'
#
loop_
_entity.id
_entity.type
_entity.pdbx_description
1 polymer ?
#
loop_
_entity_poly.entity_id
_entity_poly.type
_entity_poly.pdbx_seq_one_letter_code
_entity_poly.pdbx_strand_id
1 'polypeptide(L)'
;MILFFMSKCRTKEPFLPQISKSYLRIKDGRMTVRLLMKYLVSKLRLDSESEIEITCRGHQLLPFLTLQHVRDNIWSPRDALTLLPESSTTDHVMVLHYRRSA
;
A
#
# COMPACT_ATOMS: atom_id res chain seq x y z
N MET A 1 -7.75 0.17 -13.20
CA MET A 1 -8.01 -0.73 -12.04
C MET A 1 -6.71 -0.85 -11.27
N ILE A 2 -6.59 -0.25 -10.08
CA ILE A 2 -5.32 -0.25 -9.34
C ILE A 2 -5.24 -1.55 -8.54
N LEU A 3 -4.14 -2.28 -8.70
CA LEU A 3 -3.88 -3.53 -8.02
C LEU A 3 -2.86 -3.27 -6.91
N PHE A 4 -3.21 -3.55 -5.67
CA PHE A 4 -2.34 -3.31 -4.53
C PHE A 4 -1.58 -4.56 -4.19
N PHE A 5 -0.24 -4.57 -4.25
CA PHE A 5 0.56 -5.68 -3.72
C PHE A 5 1.05 -5.34 -2.32
N MET A 6 0.69 -6.15 -1.32
CA MET A 6 1.07 -5.97 0.07
C MET A 6 2.27 -6.87 0.42
N SER A 7 3.45 -6.27 0.56
CA SER A 7 4.68 -6.98 0.93
C SER A 7 5.12 -6.68 2.37
N LYS A 8 5.72 -7.67 3.03
CA LYS A 8 6.25 -7.54 4.40
C LYS A 8 7.63 -6.88 4.38
N CYS A 9 7.86 -5.87 5.21
CA CYS A 9 9.22 -5.44 5.55
C CYS A 9 9.83 -6.42 6.57
N ARG A 10 10.82 -7.22 6.16
CA ARG A 10 11.42 -8.31 6.95
C ARG A 10 12.37 -7.84 8.08
N THR A 11 12.40 -6.57 8.44
CA THR A 11 13.53 -5.97 9.17
C THR A 11 13.35 -5.77 10.68
N LYS A 12 12.18 -6.06 11.28
CA LYS A 12 11.98 -5.96 12.75
C LYS A 12 11.05 -7.05 13.28
N GLU A 13 11.51 -7.79 14.30
CA GLU A 13 10.69 -8.63 15.17
C GLU A 13 9.71 -7.76 15.99
N PRO A 14 8.47 -8.21 16.29
CA PRO A 14 7.89 -9.52 16.06
C PRO A 14 7.34 -9.73 14.64
N PHE A 15 7.56 -10.93 14.09
CA PHE A 15 7.18 -11.31 12.74
C PHE A 15 5.66 -11.30 12.57
N LEU A 16 5.13 -10.35 11.81
CA LEU A 16 3.71 -10.36 11.45
C LEU A 16 3.42 -11.54 10.49
N PRO A 17 2.37 -12.35 10.71
CA PRO A 17 2.05 -13.48 9.84
C PRO A 17 1.86 -13.03 8.39
N GLN A 18 2.44 -13.77 7.44
CA GLN A 18 2.36 -13.45 6.01
C GLN A 18 0.93 -13.68 5.50
N ILE A 19 0.36 -12.66 4.84
CA ILE A 19 -0.98 -12.77 4.26
C ILE A 19 -0.86 -13.52 2.93
N SER A 20 -1.66 -14.58 2.76
CA SER A 20 -1.62 -15.44 1.56
C SER A 20 -2.20 -14.75 0.30
N LYS A 21 -3.08 -13.75 0.46
CA LYS A 21 -3.60 -12.90 -0.63
C LYS A 21 -3.19 -11.45 -0.42
N SER A 22 -2.00 -11.11 -0.91
CA SER A 22 -1.45 -9.75 -0.86
C SER A 22 -1.99 -8.81 -1.93
N TYR A 23 -2.87 -9.27 -2.83
CA TYR A 23 -3.33 -8.50 -3.97
C TYR A 23 -4.75 -7.94 -3.76
N LEU A 24 -4.90 -6.64 -3.54
CA LEU A 24 -6.23 -5.99 -3.48
C LEU A 24 -6.54 -5.27 -4.80
N ARG A 25 -7.61 -5.67 -5.48
CA ARG A 25 -8.08 -4.96 -6.68
C ARG A 25 -9.04 -3.86 -6.25
N ILE A 26 -8.59 -2.62 -6.33
CA ILE A 26 -9.41 -1.46 -5.97
C ILE A 26 -9.79 -0.73 -7.25
N LYS A 27 -11.10 -0.67 -7.49
CA LYS A 27 -11.69 0.13 -8.56
C LYS A 27 -12.12 1.52 -8.06
N ASP A 28 -12.37 1.67 -6.76
CA ASP A 28 -12.82 2.93 -6.17
C ASP A 28 -11.62 3.75 -5.64
N GLY A 29 -11.31 4.87 -6.30
CA GLY A 29 -10.23 5.78 -5.90
C GLY A 29 -10.52 6.55 -4.61
N ARG A 30 -11.78 6.59 -4.16
CA ARG A 30 -12.19 7.26 -2.91
C ARG A 30 -11.91 6.44 -1.65
N MET A 31 -11.52 5.18 -1.82
CA MET A 31 -11.12 4.35 -0.71
C MET A 31 -9.87 4.92 -0.04
N THR A 32 -9.86 4.94 1.29
CA THR A 32 -8.77 5.48 2.10
C THR A 32 -7.82 4.39 2.57
N VAL A 33 -6.59 4.78 2.91
CA VAL A 33 -5.58 3.89 3.50
C VAL A 33 -6.09 3.26 4.79
N ARG A 34 -6.91 3.97 5.57
CA ARG A 34 -7.56 3.45 6.79
C ARG A 34 -8.32 2.14 6.55
N LEU A 35 -9.04 2.02 5.44
CA LEU A 35 -9.80 0.79 5.17
C LEU A 35 -8.85 -0.37 4.84
N LEU A 36 -7.70 -0.07 4.24
CA LEU A 36 -6.62 -1.04 4.03
C LEU A 36 -5.98 -1.46 5.36
N MET A 37 -5.74 -0.51 6.27
CA MET A 37 -5.24 -0.79 7.62
C MET A 37 -6.22 -1.69 8.39
N LYS A 38 -7.51 -1.36 8.42
CA LYS A 38 -8.55 -2.20 9.03
C LYS A 38 -8.57 -3.61 8.45
N TYR A 39 -8.44 -3.73 7.13
CA TYR A 39 -8.37 -5.03 6.47
C TYR A 39 -7.14 -5.83 6.95
N LEU A 40 -5.97 -5.20 7.00
CA LEU A 40 -4.74 -5.83 7.47
C LEU A 40 -4.83 -6.23 8.94
N VAL A 41 -5.29 -5.35 9.83
CA VAL A 41 -5.51 -5.63 11.26
C VAL A 41 -6.42 -6.84 11.43
N SER A 42 -7.57 -6.86 10.73
CA SER A 42 -8.51 -7.97 10.77
C SER A 42 -7.89 -9.28 10.24
N LYS A 43 -7.10 -9.20 9.16
CA LYS A 43 -6.42 -10.37 8.58
C LYS A 43 -5.27 -10.89 9.45
N LEU A 44 -4.56 -9.99 10.13
CA LEU A 44 -3.41 -10.31 10.96
C LEU A 44 -3.79 -10.57 12.42
N ARG A 45 -5.08 -10.40 12.78
CA ARG A 45 -5.58 -10.52 14.16
C ARG A 45 -4.84 -9.58 15.13
N LEU A 46 -4.60 -8.35 14.69
CA LEU A 46 -4.04 -7.29 15.54
C LEU A 46 -5.14 -6.62 16.36
N ASP A 47 -4.78 -6.04 17.51
CA ASP A 47 -5.72 -5.37 18.41
C ASP A 47 -6.07 -3.96 17.91
N SER A 48 -5.13 -3.26 17.28
CA SER A 48 -5.33 -1.88 16.83
C SER A 48 -4.79 -1.56 15.44
N GLU A 49 -5.46 -0.64 14.74
CA GLU A 49 -4.98 0.03 13.51
C GLU A 49 -3.65 0.76 13.73
N SER A 50 -3.34 1.12 14.98
CA SER A 50 -2.09 1.83 15.33
C SER A 50 -0.87 0.92 15.34
N GLU A 51 -1.07 -0.41 15.44
CA GLU A 51 0.03 -1.38 15.43
C GLU A 51 0.56 -1.67 14.02
N ILE A 52 -0.08 -1.12 12.98
CA ILE A 52 0.33 -1.34 11.60
C ILE A 52 0.63 -0.03 10.91
N GLU A 53 1.77 0.00 10.24
CA GLU A 53 2.14 1.09 9.36
C GLU A 53 2.18 0.59 7.93
N ILE A 54 1.60 1.39 7.03
CA ILE A 54 1.65 1.16 5.60
C ILE A 54 2.60 2.19 5.00
N THR A 55 3.45 1.74 4.11
CA THR A 55 4.46 2.54 3.41
C THR A 55 4.37 2.27 1.91
N CYS A 56 4.60 3.28 1.08
CA CYS A 56 4.65 3.17 -0.37
C CYS A 56 5.94 3.81 -0.84
N ARG A 57 6.81 3.06 -1.54
CA ARG A 57 8.14 3.56 -1.98
C ARG A 57 8.92 4.29 -0.86
N GLY A 58 8.90 3.73 0.36
CA GLY A 58 9.57 4.31 1.54
C GLY A 58 8.81 5.46 2.23
N HIS A 59 7.71 5.95 1.67
CA HIS A 59 6.88 6.99 2.29
C HIS A 59 5.79 6.39 3.16
N GLN A 60 5.64 6.85 4.39
CA GLN A 60 4.56 6.43 5.28
C GLN A 60 3.22 6.96 4.78
N LEU A 61 2.23 6.07 4.70
CA LEU A 61 0.88 6.40 4.29
C LEU A 61 0.02 6.69 5.52
N LEU A 62 -0.54 7.89 5.56
CA LEU A 62 -1.46 8.29 6.60
C LEU A 62 -2.87 7.72 6.33
N PRO A 63 -3.62 7.32 7.38
CA PRO A 63 -4.92 6.64 7.24
C PRO A 63 -5.97 7.48 6.50
N PHE A 64 -5.86 8.81 6.57
CA PHE A 64 -6.79 9.73 5.91
C PHE A 64 -6.49 9.93 4.42
N LEU A 65 -5.34 9.47 3.92
CA LEU A 65 -5.02 9.59 2.50
C LEU A 65 -5.92 8.68 1.67
N THR A 66 -6.38 9.22 0.54
CA THR A 66 -7.07 8.43 -0.47
C THR A 66 -6.06 7.68 -1.31
N LEU A 67 -6.47 6.51 -1.81
CA LEU A 67 -5.62 5.73 -2.68
C LEU A 67 -5.32 6.44 -4.00
N GLN A 68 -6.23 7.30 -4.47
CA GLN A 68 -5.96 8.20 -5.58
C GLN A 68 -4.82 9.18 -5.25
N HIS A 69 -4.86 9.81 -4.07
CA HIS A 69 -3.79 10.72 -3.65
C HIS A 69 -2.44 9.99 -3.55
N VAL A 70 -2.41 8.80 -2.93
CA VAL A 70 -1.19 7.97 -2.85
C VAL A 70 -0.67 7.62 -4.24
N ARG A 71 -1.57 7.30 -5.19
CA ARG A 71 -1.18 7.00 -6.56
C ARG A 71 -0.52 8.20 -7.24
N ASP A 72 -1.17 9.36 -7.17
CA ASP A 72 -0.77 10.55 -7.92
C ASP A 72 0.44 11.27 -7.29
N ASN A 73 0.61 11.19 -5.97
CA ASN A 73 1.65 11.92 -5.24
C ASN A 73 2.86 11.04 -4.84
N ILE A 74 2.67 9.73 -4.64
CA ILE A 74 3.70 8.86 -4.07
C ILE A 74 4.14 7.78 -5.08
N TRP A 75 3.19 7.11 -5.72
CA TRP A 75 3.48 6.00 -6.63
C TRP A 75 3.89 6.45 -8.03
N SER A 76 3.22 7.45 -8.57
CA SER A 76 3.49 8.02 -9.88
C SER A 76 3.65 9.53 -9.77
N PRO A 77 4.67 10.03 -9.03
CA PRO A 77 5.02 11.43 -9.13
C PRO A 77 5.35 11.68 -10.61
N ARG A 78 4.62 12.59 -11.25
CA ARG A 78 4.80 12.92 -12.68
C ARG A 78 6.18 13.52 -13.00
N ASP A 79 7.03 13.68 -11.99
CA ASP A 79 8.37 14.26 -12.02
C ASP A 79 9.51 13.22 -12.07
N ALA A 80 9.36 12.21 -12.92
CA ALA A 80 10.51 11.58 -13.57
C ALA A 80 10.38 11.83 -15.07
N LEU A 81 10.44 13.11 -15.45
CA LEU A 81 10.60 13.55 -16.83
C LEU A 81 11.94 13.04 -17.36
N THR A 82 11.95 11.89 -18.06
CA THR A 82 12.83 11.61 -19.20
C THR A 82 12.55 10.21 -19.77
N LEU A 83 12.13 10.18 -21.04
CA LEU A 83 12.19 9.05 -21.99
C LEU A 83 11.10 7.95 -21.88
N LEU A 84 10.35 7.85 -22.99
CA LEU A 84 9.38 6.82 -23.40
C LEU A 84 7.91 6.96 -22.92
N PRO A 85 6.99 7.34 -23.81
CA PRO A 85 5.58 6.99 -23.73
C PRO A 85 5.37 5.62 -24.38
N GLU A 86 5.94 4.54 -23.84
CA GLU A 86 5.61 3.20 -24.32
C GLU A 86 4.79 2.46 -23.27
N SER A 87 3.48 2.55 -23.46
CA SER A 87 2.49 1.48 -23.31
C SER A 87 3.00 0.24 -22.58
N SER A 88 2.62 0.08 -21.30
CA SER A 88 2.52 -1.24 -20.71
C SER A 88 1.26 -1.34 -19.85
N THR A 89 0.36 -2.23 -20.25
CA THR A 89 -0.92 -2.53 -19.58
C THR A 89 -0.74 -3.17 -18.19
N THR A 90 0.50 -3.30 -17.72
CA THR A 90 0.89 -3.77 -16.38
C THR A 90 1.16 -2.67 -15.35
N ASP A 91 1.16 -1.37 -15.73
CA ASP A 91 1.47 -0.22 -14.86
C ASP A 91 0.39 0.13 -13.80
N HIS A 92 -0.57 -0.77 -13.58
CA HIS A 92 -1.63 -0.55 -12.61
C HIS A 92 -1.38 -1.18 -11.25
N VAL A 93 -0.23 -1.82 -11.02
CA VAL A 93 0.06 -2.51 -9.76
C VAL A 93 0.84 -1.61 -8.81
N MET A 94 0.15 -0.97 -7.86
CA MET A 94 0.76 -0.21 -6.77
C MET A 94 1.25 -1.13 -5.65
N VAL A 95 2.55 -1.17 -5.40
CA VAL A 95 3.14 -1.95 -4.30
C VAL A 95 3.14 -1.15 -3.02
N LEU A 96 2.47 -1.69 -2.00
CA LEU A 96 2.47 -1.18 -0.63
C LEU A 96 3.22 -2.15 0.28
N HIS A 97 4.05 -1.59 1.15
CA HIS A 97 4.75 -2.34 2.17
C HIS A 97 4.08 -2.08 3.51
N TYR A 98 3.90 -3.11 4.31
CA TYR A 98 3.36 -2.97 5.64
C TYR A 98 4.32 -3.55 6.67
N ARG A 99 4.37 -2.91 7.83
CA ARG A 99 5.21 -3.28 8.97
C ARG A 99 4.44 -3.11 10.26
N ARG A 100 4.90 -3.77 11.33
CA ARG A 100 4.39 -3.51 12.67
C ARG A 100 4.97 -2.18 13.15
N SER A 101 4.13 -1.27 13.60
CA SER A 101 4.56 -0.14 14.41
C SER A 101 4.83 -0.66 15.82
N ALA A 102 5.98 -0.31 16.38
CA ALA A 102 6.31 -0.61 17.78
C ALA A 102 5.62 0.40 18.70
#